data_AF-A0A536UND0-F1
#
_entry.id   AF-A0A536UND0-F1
#
_cell.length_a   1.000
_cell.length_b   1.000
_cell.length_c   1.000
_cell.angle_alpha   90.00
_cell.angle_beta   90.00
_cell.angle_gamma   90.00
#
_symmetry.space_group_name_H-M   'P 1'
#
loop_
_entity.id
_entity.type
_entity.pdbx_description
1 polymer ?
#
loop_
_entity_poly.entity_id
_entity_poly.type
_entity_poly.pdbx_seq_one_letter_code
_entity_poly.pdbx_strand_id
1 'polypeptide(L)' 'PIPFDSPDGRPVEQVFVLLVPEQATEEHLQLLSELAQMFSEKSFRDRVAQASDASGIHQLFVGWTPQLR' A
#
# COMPACT_ATOMS: atom_id res chain seq x y z
N PRO A 1 2.44 8.84 -13.20
CA PRO A 1 3.44 9.27 -12.20
C PRO A 1 3.25 10.76 -11.90
N ILE A 2 3.30 11.17 -10.63
CA ILE A 2 3.15 12.57 -10.20
C ILE A 2 4.37 13.02 -9.37
N PRO A 3 4.84 14.28 -9.50
CA PRO A 3 5.82 14.84 -8.57
C PRO A 3 5.24 14.86 -7.15
N PHE A 4 5.96 14.30 -6.18
CA PHE A 4 5.50 14.17 -4.80
C PHE A 4 6.62 14.39 -3.77
N ASP A 5 7.77 14.94 -4.19
CA ASP A 5 8.96 15.13 -3.33
C ASP A 5 9.30 13.90 -2.49
N SER A 6 9.25 12.72 -3.12
CA SER A 6 9.55 11.47 -2.45
C SER A 6 11.00 11.46 -1.95
N PRO A 7 11.32 10.68 -0.89
CA PRO A 7 12.67 10.61 -0.34
C PRO A 7 13.75 10.17 -1.35
N ASP A 8 13.37 9.42 -2.38
CA ASP A 8 14.24 8.95 -3.47
C ASP A 8 14.26 9.90 -4.69
N GLY A 9 13.52 11.00 -4.64
CA GLY A 9 13.41 12.01 -5.70
C GLY A 9 12.68 11.53 -6.96
N ARG A 10 11.99 10.39 -6.90
CA ARG A 10 11.25 9.81 -8.03
C ARG A 10 9.77 10.20 -8.00
N PRO A 11 9.11 10.36 -9.16
CA PRO A 11 7.68 10.61 -9.15
C PRO A 11 6.92 9.39 -8.61
N VAL A 12 5.85 9.64 -7.86
CA VAL A 12 5.02 8.60 -7.26
C VAL A 12 4.02 8.08 -8.29
N GLU A 13 3.91 6.75 -8.36
CA GLU A 13 2.96 6.07 -9.26
C GLU A 13 1.72 5.55 -8.54
N GLN A 14 1.85 5.25 -7.25
CA GLN A 14 0.80 4.62 -6.45
C GLN A 14 0.67 5.37 -5.13
N VAL A 15 -0.57 5.72 -4.77
CA VAL A 15 -0.89 6.37 -3.50
C VAL A 15 -1.95 5.55 -2.79
N PHE A 16 -1.74 5.29 -1.51
CA PHE A 16 -2.73 4.71 -0.62
C PHE A 16 -3.14 5.77 0.41
N VAL A 17 -4.44 5.91 0.64
CA VAL A 17 -4.99 6.86 1.62
C VAL A 17 -5.70 6.07 2.70
N LEU A 18 -5.22 6.19 3.94
CA LEU A 18 -5.86 5.63 5.13
C LEU A 18 -6.52 6.76 5.91
N LEU A 19 -7.84 6.70 6.06
CA LEU A 19 -8.58 7.63 6.90
C LEU A 19 -8.70 7.02 8.29
N VAL A 20 -8.20 7.74 9.30
CA VAL A 20 -8.26 7.33 10.70
C VAL A 20 -8.96 8.42 11.52
N PRO A 21 -9.70 8.06 12.58
CA PRO A 21 -10.23 9.04 13.53
C PRO A 21 -9.10 9.75 14.27
N GLU A 22 -9.38 10.94 14.81
CA GLU A 22 -8.38 11.78 15.51
C GLU A 22 -7.68 11.04 16.66
N GLN A 23 -8.41 10.17 17.36
CA GLN A 23 -7.82 9.20 18.28
C GLN A 23 -7.36 7.95 17.51
N ALA A 24 -6.13 7.98 16.99
CA ALA A 24 -5.50 6.80 16.43
C ALA A 24 -5.28 5.76 17.53
N THR A 25 -5.94 4.61 17.40
CA THR A 25 -5.74 3.42 18.24
C THR A 25 -4.54 2.59 17.76
N GLU A 26 -4.05 1.67 18.60
CA GLU A 26 -2.99 0.72 18.23
C GLU A 26 -3.31 -0.07 16.95
N GLU A 27 -4.57 -0.40 16.74
CA GLU A 27 -5.07 -1.09 15.53
C GLU A 27 -4.73 -0.32 14.24
N HIS A 28 -4.86 1.01 14.25
CA HIS A 28 -4.55 1.83 13.07
C HIS A 28 -3.05 1.83 12.76
N LEU A 29 -2.18 1.81 13.79
CA LEU A 29 -0.74 1.71 13.60
C LEU A 29 -0.35 0.34 13.06
N GLN A 30 -1.03 -0.72 13.50
CA GLN A 30 -0.82 -2.07 12.98
C GLN A 30 -1.23 -2.16 11.51
N LEU A 31 -2.39 -1.62 11.13
CA LEU A 31 -2.83 -1.51 9.74
C LEU A 31 -1.82 -0.72 8.89
N LEU A 32 -1.31 0.40 9.41
CA LEU A 32 -0.30 1.19 8.71
C LEU A 32 0.99 0.39 8.49
N SER A 33 1.42 -0.39 9.48
CA SER A 33 2.60 -1.26 9.38
C SER A 33 2.40 -2.36 8.33
N GLU A 34 1.23 -3.00 8.29
CA GLU A 34 0.91 -4.02 7.29
C GLU A 34 0.90 -3.43 5.88
N LEU A 35 0.28 -2.27 5.70
CA LEU A 35 0.29 -1.54 4.43
C LEU A 35 1.72 -1.18 4.01
N ALA A 36 2.53 -0.65 4.93
CA ALA A 36 3.93 -0.35 4.64
C ALA A 36 4.71 -1.60 4.20
N GLN A 37 4.45 -2.76 4.81
CA GLN A 37 5.05 -4.03 4.44
C GLN A 37 4.61 -4.48 3.04
N MET A 38 3.31 -4.49 2.75
CA MET A 38 2.77 -4.79 1.41
C MET A 38 3.43 -3.92 0.34
N PHE A 39 3.46 -2.60 0.55
CA PHE A 39 4.03 -1.66 -0.40
C PHE A 39 5.55 -1.69 -0.45
N SER A 40 6.24 -2.32 0.51
CA SER A 40 7.69 -2.56 0.42
C SER A 40 8.02 -3.67 -0.59
N GLU A 41 7.09 -4.61 -0.82
CA GLU A 41 7.25 -5.71 -1.77
C GLU A 41 7.12 -5.23 -3.21
N LYS A 42 8.21 -5.32 -3.98
CA LYS A 42 8.20 -4.96 -5.41
C LYS A 42 7.16 -5.77 -6.20
N SER A 43 7.04 -7.07 -5.91
CA SER A 43 6.04 -7.96 -6.54
C SER A 43 4.60 -7.50 -6.31
N PHE A 44 4.30 -6.99 -5.11
CA PHE A 44 2.96 -6.48 -4.81
C PHE A 44 2.70 -5.19 -5.59
N ARG A 45 3.63 -4.22 -5.55
CA ARG A 45 3.52 -2.96 -6.33
C ARG A 45 3.36 -3.23 -7.82
N ASP A 46 4.13 -4.15 -8.38
CA ASP A 46 4.06 -4.51 -9.80
C ASP A 46 2.69 -5.13 -10.16
N ARG A 47 2.13 -6.00 -9.30
CA ARG A 47 0.79 -6.58 -9.48
C ARG A 47 -0.31 -5.51 -9.41
N VAL A 48 -0.22 -4.58 -8.46
CA VAL A 48 -1.16 -3.46 -8.35
C VAL A 48 -1.10 -2.57 -9.59
N ALA A 49 0.10 -2.27 -10.12
CA ALA A 49 0.27 -1.48 -11.34
C ALA A 49 -0.31 -2.15 -12.60
N GLN A 50 -0.34 -3.48 -12.63
CA GLN A 50 -0.84 -4.27 -13.76
C GLN A 50 -2.33 -4.62 -13.66
N ALA A 51 -2.99 -4.34 -12.53
CA ALA A 51 -4.39 -4.64 -12.36
C ALA A 51 -5.27 -3.76 -13.28
N SER A 52 -6.14 -4.40 -14.05
CA SER A 52 -6.98 -3.73 -15.05
C SER A 52 -8.20 -3.03 -14.46
N ASP A 53 -8.60 -3.38 -13.24
CA ASP A 53 -9.79 -2.85 -12.58
C ASP A 53 -9.66 -2.86 -11.05
N ALA A 54 -10.62 -2.19 -10.39
CA ALA A 54 -10.67 -2.09 -8.94
C ALA A 54 -10.91 -3.45 -8.24
N SER A 55 -11.58 -4.40 -8.90
CA SER A 55 -11.83 -5.73 -8.34
C SER A 55 -10.52 -6.52 -8.25
N GLY A 56 -9.70 -6.47 -9.29
CA GLY A 56 -8.36 -7.05 -9.31
C GLY A 56 -7.48 -6.48 -8.21
N ILE A 57 -7.48 -5.15 -8.04
CA ILE A 57 -6.75 -4.50 -6.93
C ILE A 57 -7.27 -5.02 -5.58
N HIS A 58 -8.58 -5.01 -5.36
CA HIS A 58 -9.18 -5.48 -4.10
C HIS A 58 -8.78 -6.93 -3.77
N GLN A 59 -8.77 -7.83 -4.76
CA GLN A 59 -8.32 -9.22 -4.57
C GLN A 59 -6.85 -9.33 -4.17
N LEU A 60 -5.98 -8.43 -4.66
CA LEU A 60 -4.58 -8.40 -4.24
C LEU A 60 -4.42 -8.07 -2.76
N PHE A 61 -5.19 -7.10 -2.25
CA PHE A 61 -5.16 -6.71 -0.84
C PHE A 61 -5.75 -7.79 0.07
N VAL A 62 -6.92 -8.35 -0.28
CA VAL A 62 -7.58 -9.39 0.51
C VAL A 62 -6.77 -10.70 0.52
N GLY A 63 -6.10 -11.02 -0.58
CA GLY A 63 -5.29 -12.23 -0.71
C GLY A 63 -3.85 -12.08 -0.23
N TRP A 64 -3.44 -10.90 0.24
CA TRP A 64 -2.08 -10.71 0.76
C TRP A 64 -1.96 -11.37 2.13
N THR A 65 -0.89 -12.15 2.29
CA THR A 65 -0.50 -12.71 3.58
C THR A 65 0.93 -12.26 3.88
N PRO A 66 1.19 -11.76 5.10
CA PRO A 66 2.53 -11.39 5.49
C PRO A 66 3.42 -12.63 5.40
N GLN A 67 4.50 -12.54 4.62
CA GLN A 67 5.55 -13.55 4.67
C GLN A 67 6.27 -13.40 6.00
N LEU A 68 5.78 -14.10 7.03
CA LEU A 68 6.54 -14.36 8.25
C LEU A 68 7.81 -15.11 7.84
N ARG A 69 8.94 -14.40 7.83
CA ARG A 69 10.28 -14.98 7.85
C ARG A 69 10.89 -14.80 9.21
#